data_AF-L7CN36-F1
#
_entry.id   AF-L7CN36-F1
#
_cell.length_a   1.000
_cell.length_b   1.000
_cell.length_c   1.000
_cell.angle_alpha   90.00
_cell.angle_beta   90.00
_cell.angle_gamma   90.00
#
_symmetry.space_group_name_H-M   'P 1'
#
loop_
_entity.id
_entity.type
_entity.pdbx_description
1 polymer ?
#
loop_
_entity_poly.entity_id
_entity_poly.type
_entity_poly.pdbx_seq_one_letter_code
_entity_poly.pdbx_strand_id
1 'polypeptide(L)' 'MNESNQSRKVWSLVVMDASCEQPIGQIFIAGESEFVRSLMSEQ' A
#
# COMPACT_ATOMS: atom_id res chain seq x y z
N MET A 1 -14.60 -24.06 15.66
CA MET A 1 -14.36 -23.19 14.50
C MET A 1 -13.16 -22.33 14.86
N ASN A 2 -11.98 -22.59 14.27
CA ASN A 2 -10.82 -21.73 14.46
C ASN A 2 -10.93 -20.65 13.39
N GLU A 3 -11.64 -19.57 13.70
CA GLU A 3 -11.52 -18.35 12.92
C GLU A 3 -10.10 -17.83 13.14
N SER A 4 -9.18 -18.30 12.28
CA SER A 4 -7.93 -17.58 12.04
C SER A 4 -8.31 -16.21 11.55
N ASN A 5 -8.45 -15.28 12.50
CA ASN A 5 -8.73 -13.89 12.29
C ASN A 5 -7.47 -13.24 11.70
N GLN A 6 -7.09 -13.67 10.49
CA GLN A 6 -6.03 -13.05 9.73
C GLN A 6 -6.54 -11.67 9.33
N SER A 7 -6.23 -10.68 10.17
CA SER A 7 -6.41 -9.27 9.83
C SER A 7 -5.71 -9.02 8.51
N ARG A 8 -6.49 -8.92 7.42
CA ARG A 8 -5.96 -8.62 6.09
C ARG A 8 -5.41 -7.21 6.14
N LYS A 9 -4.09 -7.09 6.11
CA LYS A 9 -3.43 -5.79 6.08
C LYS A 9 -3.69 -5.13 4.73
N VAL A 10 -4.02 -3.84 4.78
CA VAL A 10 -4.23 -3.00 3.61
C VAL A 10 -3.28 -1.81 3.73
N TRP A 11 -2.58 -1.50 2.64
CA TRP A 11 -1.66 -0.37 2.54
C TRP A 11 -2.18 0.62 1.51
N SER A 12 -1.86 1.90 1.71
CA SER A 12 -2.14 2.97 0.74
C SER A 12 -0.85 3.60 0.24
N LEU A 13 -0.67 3.61 -1.08
CA LEU A 13 0.34 4.43 -1.76
C LEU A 13 -0.33 5.72 -2.23
N VAL A 14 0.23 6.86 -1.83
CA VAL A 14 -0.23 8.18 -2.24
C VAL A 14 0.73 8.70 -3.30
N VAL A 15 0.20 9.05 -4.47
CA VAL A 15 0.99 9.62 -5.56
C VAL A 15 0.89 11.14 -5.47
N MET A 16 2.04 11.78 -5.30
CA MET A 16 2.18 13.23 -5.24
C MET A 16 2.75 13.73 -6.56
N ASP A 17 2.21 14.84 -7.08
CA ASP A 17 2.90 15.60 -8.12
C ASP A 17 3.87 16.56 -7.44
N ALA A 18 5.14 16.56 -7.82
CA ALA A 18 6.14 17.44 -7.20
C ALA A 18 5.84 18.93 -7.42
N SER A 19 5.02 19.27 -8.43
CA SER A 19 4.63 20.64 -8.75
C SER A 19 3.41 21.14 -7.97
N CYS A 20 2.68 20.25 -7.30
CA CYS A 20 1.46 20.58 -6.55
C CYS A 20 1.51 19.99 -5.14
N GLU A 21 1.09 20.74 -4.12
CA GLU A 21 1.04 20.22 -2.74
C GLU A 21 -0.08 19.19 -2.50
N GLN A 22 -0.83 18.81 -3.54
CA GLN A 22 -1.99 17.93 -3.45
C GLN A 22 -1.70 16.56 -4.08
N PRO A 23 -2.24 15.47 -3.49
CA PRO A 23 -2.12 14.14 -4.08
C PRO A 23 -2.87 14.08 -5.41
N ILE A 24 -2.23 13.52 -6.43
CA ILE A 24 -2.82 13.31 -7.75
C ILE A 24 -3.46 11.91 -7.89
N GLY A 25 -3.26 11.04 -6.89
CA GLY A 25 -3.89 9.72 -6.87
C GLY A 25 -3.58 8.92 -5.61
N GLN A 26 -4.36 7.87 -5.39
CA GLN A 26 -4.19 6.91 -4.30
C GLN A 26 -4.43 5.49 -4.80
N ILE A 27 -3.56 4.56 -4.39
CA ILE A 27 -3.63 3.13 -4.72
C ILE A 27 -3.72 2.34 -3.42
N PHE A 28 -4.68 1.41 -3.34
CA PHE A 28 -4.84 0.48 -2.22
C PHE A 28 -4.32 -0.90 -2.58
N ILE A 29 -3.50 -1.47 -1.70
CA ILE A 29 -2.89 -2.79 -1.90
C ILE A 29 -3.25 -3.66 -0.69
N ALA A 30 -3.78 -4.86 -0.95
CA ALA A 30 -3.96 -5.90 0.06
C ALA A 30 -2.97 -7.04 -0.21
N GLY A 31 -2.27 -7.51 0.81
CA GLY A 31 -1.13 -8.42 0.63
C GLY A 31 -0.36 -8.66 1.93
N GLU A 32 0.88 -9.09 1.82
CA GLU A 32 1.81 -9.20 2.95
C GLU A 32 2.77 -8.00 2.99
N SER A 33 3.29 -7.68 4.17
CA SER A 33 4.14 -6.49 4.36
C SER A 33 5.39 -6.52 3.49
N GLU A 34 6.00 -7.70 3.33
CA GLU A 34 7.21 -7.90 2.53
C GLU A 34 6.95 -7.72 1.03
N PHE A 35 5.81 -8.22 0.54
CA PHE A 35 5.38 -8.04 -0.85
C PHE A 35 5.11 -6.56 -1.17
N VAL A 36 4.41 -5.84 -0.28
CA VAL A 36 4.17 -4.41 -0.52
C VAL A 36 5.47 -3.62 -0.47
N ARG A 37 6.42 -3.98 0.40
CA ARG A 37 7.74 -3.35 0.44
C ARG A 37 8.55 -3.61 -0.84
N SER A 38 8.47 -4.79 -1.45
CA SER A 38 9.20 -5.08 -2.69
C SER A 38 8.66 -4.28 -3.89
N LEU A 39 7.35 -3.97 -3.91
CA LEU A 39 6.76 -3.09 -4.93
C LEU A 39 7.23 -1.64 -4.84
N MET A 40 7.67 -1.17 -3.66
CA MET A 40 8.09 0.22 -3.41
C MET A 40 9.60 0.45 -3.51
N SER A 41 10.40 -0.61 -3.64
CA SER A 41 11.87 -0.49 -3.75
C SER A 41 12.26 -0.12 -5.18
N GLU A 42 13.02 0.96 -5.34
CA GLU A 42 13.56 1.41 -6.64
C GLU A 42 14.40 0.32 -7.33
N GLN A 43 14.25 0.22 -8.65
CA GLN A 43 15.31 -0.17 -9.57
C GLN A 43 15.95 1.12 -10.10
#